data_AF-A0A0R2U8K0-F1
#
_entry.id   AF-A0A0R2U8K0-F1
#
_cell.length_a   1.000
_cell.length_b   1.000
_cell.length_c   1.000
_cell.angle_alpha   90.00
_cell.angle_beta   90.00
_cell.angle_gamma   90.00
#
_symmetry.space_group_name_H-M   'P 1'
#
loop_
_entity.id
_entity.type
_entity.pdbx_description
1 polymer ?
#
loop_
_entity_poly.entity_id
_entity_poly.type
_entity_poly.pdbx_seq_one_letter_code
_entity_poly.pdbx_strand_id
1 'polypeptide(L)'
;MSISPEELHLFIADSLKAGKQPVIIFGANWCPDAKYLAGVLELPSVKNFIDRHFLLLHVDVGKYERNTELFNFFDSAIQDGIPRIFILNHAGEPINLEVNDQMRTARQQKPQAIFNYFQSFSLTE
;
A
#
# COMPACT_ATOMS: atom_id res chain seq x y z
N MET A 1 9.18 9.42 10.09
CA MET A 1 8.33 9.27 11.28
C MET A 1 8.06 7.79 11.46
N SER A 2 8.17 7.28 12.68
CA SER A 2 7.82 5.88 12.98
C SER A 2 6.32 5.81 13.25
N ILE A 3 5.67 4.75 12.78
CA ILE A 3 4.24 4.48 12.98
C ILE A 3 4.13 3.37 14.02
N SER A 4 3.35 3.61 15.05
CA SER A 4 3.03 2.61 16.06
C SER A 4 1.97 1.61 15.55
N PRO A 5 1.92 0.39 16.11
CA PRO A 5 0.83 -0.55 15.82
C PRO A 5 -0.57 0.01 16.13
N GLU A 6 -0.68 0.89 17.13
CA GLU A 6 -1.94 1.55 17.47
C GLU A 6 -2.39 2.52 16.37
N GLU A 7 -1.49 3.36 15.88
CA GLU A 7 -1.79 4.26 14.75
C GLU A 7 -2.18 3.49 13.48
N LEU A 8 -1.53 2.35 13.23
CA LEU A 8 -1.88 1.47 12.11
C LEU A 8 -3.30 0.89 12.28
N HIS A 9 -3.64 0.38 13.47
CA HIS A 9 -4.98 -0.12 13.74
C HIS A 9 -6.05 0.96 13.62
N LEU A 10 -5.78 2.17 14.12
CA LEU A 10 -6.70 3.30 14.02
C LEU A 10 -6.95 3.67 12.55
N PHE A 11 -5.89 3.73 11.75
CA PHE A 11 -6.01 3.96 10.31
C PHE A 11 -6.90 2.91 9.62
N ILE A 12 -6.69 1.63 9.92
CA ILE A 12 -7.49 0.53 9.36
C ILE A 12 -8.96 0.70 9.78
N ALA A 13 -9.22 0.89 11.07
CA ALA A 13 -10.57 1.05 11.60
C ALA A 13 -11.30 2.25 10.99
N ASP A 14 -10.63 3.39 10.85
CA ASP A 14 -11.22 4.61 10.30
C ASP A 14 -11.47 4.51 8.79
N SER A 15 -10.60 3.82 8.05
CA SER A 15 -10.82 3.51 6.63
C SER A 15 -12.08 2.67 6.45
N LEU A 16 -12.22 1.60 7.24
CA LEU A 16 -13.39 0.72 7.20
C LEU A 16 -14.69 1.44 7.58
N LYS A 17 -14.65 2.28 8.64
CA LYS A 17 -15.81 3.13 9.01
C LYS A 17 -16.20 4.11 7.91
N ALA A 18 -15.23 4.59 7.11
CA ALA A 18 -15.46 5.46 5.97
C ALA A 18 -15.95 4.70 4.71
N GLY A 19 -16.15 3.38 4.78
CA GLY A 19 -16.55 2.56 3.65
C GLY A 19 -15.47 2.42 2.57
N LYS A 20 -14.19 2.56 2.96
CA LYS A 20 -13.04 2.48 2.05
C LYS A 20 -12.10 1.37 2.46
N GLN A 21 -11.50 0.72 1.48
CA GLN A 21 -10.47 -0.28 1.74
C GLN A 21 -9.17 0.40 2.21
N PRO A 22 -8.63 0.02 3.38
CA PRO A 22 -7.32 0.49 3.82
C PRO A 22 -6.22 -0.06 2.91
N VAL A 23 -5.30 0.82 2.50
CA VAL A 23 -4.12 0.46 1.72
C VAL A 23 -2.88 1.04 2.39
N ILE A 24 -1.93 0.19 2.72
CA ILE A 24 -0.68 0.58 3.37
C ILE A 24 0.45 0.40 2.36
N ILE A 25 1.18 1.48 2.07
CA ILE A 25 2.27 1.53 1.10
C ILE A 25 3.56 1.84 1.85
N PHE A 26 4.41 0.85 1.99
CA PHE A 26 5.75 1.00 2.53
C PHE A 26 6.72 1.40 1.42
N GLY A 27 7.48 2.46 1.64
CA GLY A 27 8.43 2.98 0.67
C GLY A 27 9.45 3.92 1.30
N ALA A 28 10.28 4.53 0.47
CA ALA A 28 11.24 5.55 0.89
C ALA A 28 11.62 6.45 -0.29
N ASN A 29 11.97 7.70 -0.01
CA ASN A 29 12.31 8.69 -1.04
C ASN A 29 13.58 8.37 -1.83
N TRP A 30 14.47 7.54 -1.30
CA TRP A 30 15.65 7.07 -2.05
C TRP A 30 15.32 5.91 -3.00
N CYS A 31 14.17 5.25 -2.82
CA CYS A 31 13.75 4.15 -3.68
C CYS A 31 13.07 4.71 -4.94
N PRO A 32 13.68 4.53 -6.13
CA PRO A 32 13.13 5.08 -7.36
C PRO A 32 11.81 4.39 -7.76
N ASP A 33 11.63 3.10 -7.42
CA ASP A 33 10.39 2.36 -7.65
C ASP A 33 9.23 2.88 -6.78
N ALA A 34 9.50 3.17 -5.50
CA ALA A 34 8.50 3.78 -4.61
C ALA A 34 8.09 5.18 -5.09
N LYS A 35 9.05 6.00 -5.54
CA LYS A 35 8.76 7.33 -6.11
C LYS A 35 7.93 7.24 -7.39
N TYR A 36 8.25 6.29 -8.26
CA TYR A 36 7.51 6.09 -9.50
C TYR A 36 6.06 5.65 -9.22
N LEU A 37 5.88 4.68 -8.33
CA LEU A 37 4.56 4.25 -7.86
C LEU A 37 3.75 5.44 -7.33
N ALA A 38 4.34 6.25 -6.43
CA ALA A 38 3.67 7.45 -5.90
C ALA A 38 3.26 8.43 -7.01
N GLY A 39 4.14 8.65 -8.01
CA GLY A 39 3.81 9.50 -9.15
C GLY A 39 2.68 8.96 -10.03
N VAL A 40 2.57 7.64 -10.18
CA VAL A 40 1.47 7.00 -10.92
C VAL A 40 0.14 7.15 -10.17
N LEU A 41 0.15 7.04 -8.84
CA LEU A 41 -1.05 7.22 -8.01
C LEU A 41 -1.63 8.64 -8.09
N GLU A 42 -0.80 9.64 -8.37
CA GLU A 42 -1.22 11.05 -8.55
C GLU A 42 -1.77 11.36 -9.95
N LEU A 43 -1.71 10.42 -10.91
CA LEU A 43 -2.32 10.63 -12.22
C LEU A 43 -3.84 10.81 -12.06
N PRO A 44 -4.48 11.80 -12.72
CA PRO A 44 -5.87 12.16 -12.41
C PRO A 44 -6.88 11.01 -12.46
N SER A 45 -6.78 10.12 -13.45
CA SER A 45 -7.67 8.95 -13.57
C SER A 45 -7.45 7.94 -12.45
N VAL A 46 -6.19 7.69 -12.09
CA VAL A 46 -5.79 6.76 -11.03
C VAL A 46 -6.21 7.34 -9.69
N LYS A 47 -5.83 8.59 -9.40
CA LYS A 47 -6.19 9.30 -8.17
C LYS A 47 -7.69 9.31 -7.94
N ASN A 48 -8.49 9.63 -8.97
CA ASN A 48 -9.94 9.62 -8.86
C ASN A 48 -10.52 8.26 -8.49
N PHE A 49 -9.94 7.16 -8.97
CA PHE A 49 -10.35 5.81 -8.58
C PHE A 49 -9.89 5.50 -7.15
N ILE A 50 -8.63 5.77 -6.84
CA ILE A 50 -8.05 5.52 -5.52
C ILE A 50 -8.83 6.25 -4.44
N ASP A 51 -9.08 7.55 -4.61
CA ASP A 51 -9.81 8.37 -3.63
C ASP A 51 -11.27 7.94 -3.46
N ARG A 52 -11.85 7.19 -4.40
CA ARG A 52 -13.21 6.64 -4.26
C ARG A 52 -13.24 5.34 -3.47
N HIS A 53 -12.31 4.43 -3.73
CA HIS A 53 -12.37 3.05 -3.21
C HIS A 53 -11.44 2.79 -2.03
N PHE A 54 -10.35 3.54 -1.93
CA PHE A 54 -9.28 3.29 -0.98
C PHE A 54 -9.00 4.50 -0.10
N LEU A 55 -8.38 4.21 1.04
CA LEU A 55 -7.72 5.19 1.87
C LEU A 55 -6.26 4.76 2.00
N LEU A 56 -5.33 5.64 1.65
CA LEU A 56 -3.90 5.32 1.56
C LEU A 56 -3.14 5.76 2.81
N LEU A 57 -2.27 4.90 3.33
CA LEU A 57 -1.24 5.22 4.32
C LEU A 57 0.14 5.00 3.70
N HIS A 58 0.92 6.08 3.54
CA HIS A 58 2.31 5.99 3.13
C HIS A 58 3.22 5.85 4.35
N VAL A 59 3.98 4.75 4.41
CA VAL A 59 4.88 4.42 5.52
C VAL A 59 6.32 4.51 5.05
N ASP A 60 7.09 5.45 5.62
CA ASP A 60 8.50 5.63 5.30
C ASP A 60 9.35 4.63 6.08
N VAL A 61 10.06 3.73 5.39
CA VAL A 61 10.97 2.76 6.02
C VAL A 61 12.38 3.31 6.24
N GLY A 62 12.65 4.56 5.82
CA GLY A 62 14.01 5.09 5.79
C GLY A 62 14.92 4.21 4.92
N LYS A 63 16.18 4.02 5.30
CA LYS A 63 17.09 2.98 4.79
C LYS A 63 16.89 1.62 5.50
N TYR A 64 15.63 1.21 5.70
CA TYR A 64 15.23 0.00 6.42
C TYR A 64 15.51 0.03 7.93
N GLU A 65 15.68 1.21 8.53
CA GLU A 65 15.89 1.34 9.98
C GLU A 65 14.62 1.48 10.81
N ARG A 66 13.44 1.59 10.18
CA ARG A 66 12.17 1.84 10.87
C ARG A 66 10.98 1.26 10.12
N ASN A 67 9.88 0.99 10.84
CA ASN A 67 8.59 0.55 10.32
C ASN A 67 8.61 -0.79 9.55
N THR A 68 9.77 -1.40 9.31
CA THR A 68 9.89 -2.71 8.65
C THR A 68 9.34 -3.83 9.53
N GLU A 69 9.37 -3.64 10.86
CA GLU A 69 8.74 -4.52 11.83
C GLU A 69 7.22 -4.64 11.64
N LEU A 70 6.58 -3.64 11.02
CA LEU A 70 5.16 -3.66 10.72
C LEU A 70 4.80 -4.64 9.59
N PHE A 71 5.78 -5.17 8.84
CA PHE A 71 5.50 -6.25 7.88
C PHE A 71 4.94 -7.49 8.59
N ASN A 72 5.49 -7.80 9.78
CA ASN A 72 5.06 -8.95 10.58
C ASN A 72 3.61 -8.85 11.07
N PHE A 73 3.03 -7.63 11.07
CA PHE A 73 1.62 -7.43 11.36
C PHE A 73 0.72 -8.06 10.28
N PHE A 74 1.17 -8.04 9.03
CA PHE A 74 0.41 -8.56 7.89
C PHE A 74 0.81 -9.98 7.52
N ASP A 75 2.12 -10.27 7.50
CA ASP A 75 2.66 -11.60 7.25
C ASP A 75 4.13 -11.67 7.73
N SER A 76 4.42 -12.60 8.63
CA SER A 76 5.76 -12.80 9.21
C SER A 76 6.80 -13.37 8.24
N ALA A 77 6.35 -13.91 7.09
CA ALA A 77 7.24 -14.36 6.02
C ALA A 77 7.88 -13.20 5.26
N ILE A 78 7.33 -11.98 5.36
CA ILE A 78 7.84 -10.80 4.66
C ILE A 78 8.88 -10.09 5.52
N GLN A 79 10.14 -10.13 5.09
CA GLN A 79 11.27 -9.61 5.87
C GLN A 79 11.87 -8.32 5.29
N ASP A 80 11.69 -8.01 4.00
CA ASP A 80 12.33 -6.85 3.34
C ASP A 80 11.55 -6.32 2.13
N GLY A 81 12.17 -5.42 1.35
CA GLY A 81 11.78 -5.09 -0.02
C GLY A 81 10.72 -4.00 -0.13
N ILE A 82 11.06 -2.92 -0.85
CA ILE A 82 10.15 -1.79 -1.13
C ILE A 82 10.11 -1.42 -2.63
N PRO A 83 9.02 -0.79 -3.11
CA PRO A 83 7.78 -0.56 -2.37
C PRO A 83 7.02 -1.86 -2.09
N ARG A 84 6.40 -1.92 -0.91
CA ARG A 84 5.56 -3.04 -0.45
C ARG A 84 4.17 -2.51 -0.18
N ILE A 85 3.15 -3.18 -0.70
CA ILE A 85 1.76 -2.72 -0.59
C ILE A 85 0.93 -3.80 0.09
N PHE A 86 0.10 -3.39 1.03
CA PHE A 86 -0.93 -4.22 1.64
C PHE A 86 -2.28 -3.59 1.36
N ILE A 87 -3.16 -4.32 0.67
CA ILE A 87 -4.54 -3.93 0.40
C ILE A 87 -5.41 -4.82 1.28
N LEU A 88 -6.24 -4.20 2.13
CA LEU A 88 -7.06 -4.94 3.09
C LEU A 88 -8.51 -5.07 2.59
N ASN A 89 -9.17 -6.17 2.96
CA ASN A 89 -10.62 -6.35 2.77
C ASN A 89 -11.44 -5.61 3.84
N HIS A 90 -12.77 -5.72 3.76
CA HIS A 90 -13.69 -5.14 4.74
C HIS A 90 -13.61 -5.74 6.16
N ALA A 91 -12.91 -6.87 6.33
CA ALA A 91 -12.60 -7.47 7.63
C ALA A 91 -11.22 -7.02 8.17
N GLY A 92 -10.47 -6.20 7.43
CA GLY A 92 -9.14 -5.74 7.82
C GLY A 92 -8.00 -6.73 7.52
N GLU A 93 -8.24 -7.72 6.66
CA GLU A 93 -7.26 -8.76 6.31
C GLU A 93 -6.62 -8.47 4.94
N PRO A 94 -5.31 -8.71 4.77
CA PRO A 94 -4.62 -8.46 3.51
C PRO A 94 -5.02 -9.47 2.42
N ILE A 95 -5.39 -8.97 1.23
CA ILE A 95 -5.88 -9.79 0.12
C ILE A 95 -4.92 -9.91 -1.06
N ASN A 96 -3.76 -9.26 -1.00
CA ASN A 96 -2.80 -9.20 -2.09
C ASN A 96 -1.46 -9.89 -1.76
N LEU A 97 -1.40 -10.72 -0.71
CA LEU A 97 -0.14 -11.29 -0.19
C LEU A 97 0.65 -12.08 -1.24
N GLU A 98 -0.01 -12.88 -2.08
CA GLU A 98 0.65 -13.70 -3.12
C GLU A 98 1.42 -12.89 -4.17
N VAL A 99 1.05 -11.61 -4.35
CA VAL A 99 1.60 -10.72 -5.38
C VAL A 99 2.09 -9.40 -4.81
N ASN A 100 2.36 -9.35 -3.50
CA ASN A 100 2.65 -8.09 -2.82
C ASN A 100 4.05 -7.53 -3.13
N ASP A 101 4.90 -8.32 -3.79
CA ASP A 101 6.26 -7.97 -4.18
C ASP A 101 6.33 -7.40 -5.61
N GLN A 102 5.25 -7.49 -6.40
CA GLN A 102 5.19 -7.03 -7.78
C GLN A 102 5.60 -5.56 -7.93
N MET A 103 5.27 -4.73 -6.94
CA MET A 103 5.54 -3.29 -6.99
C MET A 103 7.01 -2.94 -6.70
N ARG A 104 7.84 -3.89 -6.26
CA ARG A 104 9.30 -3.70 -6.12
C ARG A 104 9.96 -3.30 -7.44
N THR A 105 9.35 -3.65 -8.58
CA THR A 105 9.79 -3.30 -9.92
C THR A 105 8.87 -2.28 -10.60
N ALA A 106 8.17 -1.42 -9.83
CA ALA A 106 7.16 -0.49 -10.36
C ALA A 106 7.64 0.32 -11.58
N ARG A 107 8.90 0.74 -11.65
CA ARG A 107 9.42 1.49 -12.82
C ARG A 107 9.50 0.70 -14.11
N GLN A 108 9.48 -0.63 -14.02
CA GLN A 108 9.45 -1.52 -15.18
C GLN A 108 8.01 -1.73 -15.68
N GLN A 109 7.01 -1.31 -14.89
CA GLN A 109 5.61 -1.45 -15.23
C GLN A 109 5.08 -0.19 -15.94
N LYS A 110 4.05 -0.38 -16.77
CA LYS A 110 3.30 0.74 -17.33
C LYS A 110 2.36 1.30 -16.26
N PRO A 111 2.04 2.61 -16.27
CA PRO A 111 1.06 3.19 -15.33
C PRO A 111 -0.29 2.45 -15.31
N GLN A 112 -0.75 1.99 -16.48
CA GLN A 112 -1.98 1.19 -16.59
C GLN A 112 -1.88 -0.16 -15.86
N ALA A 113 -0.71 -0.81 -15.84
CA ALA A 113 -0.55 -2.08 -15.14
C ALA A 113 -0.62 -1.88 -13.61
N ILE A 114 0.00 -0.82 -13.09
CA ILE A 114 -0.13 -0.41 -11.69
C ILE A 114 -1.59 -0.09 -11.38
N PHE A 115 -2.27 0.64 -12.26
CA PHE A 115 -3.69 0.95 -12.05
C PHE A 115 -4.55 -0.32 -12.01
N ASN A 116 -4.36 -1.24 -12.97
CA ASN A 116 -5.06 -2.52 -13.01
C ASN A 116 -4.84 -3.35 -11.75
N TYR A 117 -3.64 -3.30 -11.14
CA TYR A 117 -3.36 -3.95 -9.87
C TYR A 117 -4.29 -3.46 -8.76
N PHE A 118 -4.45 -2.15 -8.59
CA PHE A 118 -5.40 -1.63 -7.60
C PHE A 118 -6.85 -1.98 -7.95
N GLN A 119 -7.20 -1.97 -9.24
CA GLN A 119 -8.55 -2.34 -9.67
C GLN A 119 -8.87 -3.81 -9.37
N SER A 120 -7.92 -4.75 -9.55
CA SER A 120 -8.16 -6.17 -9.29
C SER A 120 -8.39 -6.51 -7.82
N PHE A 121 -7.96 -5.65 -6.89
CA PHE A 121 -8.18 -5.80 -5.45
C PHE A 121 -9.26 -4.87 -4.90
N SER A 122 -9.91 -4.08 -5.75
CA SER A 122 -11.05 -3.26 -5.37
C SER A 122 -12.26 -4.15 -5.14
N LEU A 123 -12.71 -4.23 -3.89
CA LEU A 123 -13.96 -4.84 -3.50
C LEU A 123 -15.06 -3.81 -3.73
N THR A 124 -15.56 -3.74 -4.96
CA THR A 124 -16.81 -3.02 -5.23
C THR A 124 -17.98 -3.79 -4.62
N GLU A 125 -18.88 -3.08 -3.93
CA GLU A 125 -20.22 -3.60 -3.60
C GLU A 125 -21.02 -3.98 -4.85
#